data_AF-A0A2E4YDY1-F1
#
_entry.id   AF-A0A2E4YDY1-F1
#
_cell.length_a   1.000
_cell.length_b   1.000
_cell.length_c   1.000
_cell.angle_alpha   90.00
_cell.angle_beta   90.00
_cell.angle_gamma   90.00
#
_symmetry.space_group_name_H-M   'P 1'
#
loop_
_entity.id
_entity.type
_entity.pdbx_description
1 polymer ?
#
loop_
_entity_poly.entity_id
_entity_poly.type
_entity_poly.pdbx_seq_one_letter_code
_entity_poly.pdbx_strand_id
1 'polypeptide(L)'
;MSKILNVNSGDYKVRVPTGETITLDTGAGVGNVQITGNITIAGTQTVVNSQELDIVDNVITLNKGETGAGVTENTSGIQIDRGTNSDAIFVFDEQTSHNDPVTQTVRPGTFVFKRENGAINGIFTNSIATGGGDLYLINSGTGVINVSGTNNYETQITEDDDIPNKKYVDDAITTGIQTITIQKIQRGDSVLNLFDDSIDGGVSNLKISIDGAEVAQFKRNTTEIEDIVFQDNTISTLTSATDLTLSSSGTSFVTIDGILKMPIQASGTSVNPGTNITVYGKDPAIGNSGVWYKNKNAYEDELISTNRSLLFSMLF
;
A
#
# COMPACT_ATOMS: atom_id res chain seq x y z
N MET A 1 73.29 32.24 35.89
CA MET A 1 74.24 31.15 35.58
C MET A 1 73.45 29.87 35.42
N SER A 2 73.65 29.15 34.32
CA SER A 2 73.04 27.84 34.10
C SER A 2 73.71 26.79 34.99
N LYS A 3 72.93 25.92 35.63
CA LYS A 3 73.45 24.71 36.29
C LYS A 3 73.08 23.52 35.40
N ILE A 4 74.07 22.79 34.91
CA ILE A 4 73.87 21.62 34.06
C ILE A 4 74.41 20.41 34.81
N LEU A 5 73.57 19.42 35.04
CA LEU A 5 73.99 18.08 35.46
C LEU A 5 74.14 17.22 34.20
N ASN A 6 75.35 16.78 33.89
CA ASN A 6 75.64 15.96 32.71
C ASN A 6 76.26 14.62 33.14
N VAL A 7 75.63 13.51 32.78
CA VAL A 7 76.10 12.14 33.06
C VAL A 7 76.61 11.54 31.75
N ASN A 8 77.93 11.49 31.59
CA ASN A 8 78.58 11.13 30.31
C ASN A 8 78.64 9.60 30.04
N SER A 9 78.22 8.76 30.99
CA SER A 9 78.20 7.30 30.85
C SER A 9 77.32 6.66 31.93
N GLY A 10 76.55 5.63 31.55
CA GLY A 10 75.66 4.90 32.46
C GLY A 10 74.29 5.58 32.66
N ASP A 11 73.42 4.94 33.44
CA ASP A 11 72.07 5.42 33.71
C ASP A 11 72.04 6.50 34.80
N TYR A 12 71.15 7.47 34.66
CA TYR A 12 70.79 8.39 35.74
C TYR A 12 69.49 7.95 36.42
N LYS A 13 69.55 7.67 37.73
CA LYS A 13 68.39 7.21 38.51
C LYS A 13 68.09 8.19 39.63
N VAL A 14 66.86 8.71 39.64
CA VAL A 14 66.29 9.45 40.77
C VAL A 14 65.39 8.50 41.56
N ARG A 15 65.61 8.39 42.87
CA ARG A 15 64.83 7.50 43.75
C ARG A 15 64.52 8.21 45.06
N VAL A 16 63.29 8.03 45.52
CA VAL A 16 62.84 8.38 46.87
C VAL A 16 62.34 7.13 47.60
N PRO A 17 62.28 7.12 48.95
CA PRO A 17 61.63 6.06 49.71
C PRO A 17 60.16 5.85 49.35
N THR A 18 59.57 4.71 49.73
CA THR A 18 58.15 4.42 49.49
C THR A 18 57.26 5.48 50.14
N GLY A 19 56.29 5.99 49.39
CA GLY A 19 55.35 7.03 49.84
C GLY A 19 55.81 8.47 49.60
N GLU A 20 57.08 8.66 49.22
CA GLU A 20 57.63 9.98 48.91
C GLU A 20 57.40 10.35 47.43
N THR A 21 57.56 11.65 47.12
CA THR A 21 57.29 12.20 45.78
C THR A 21 58.56 12.73 45.10
N ILE A 22 58.68 12.50 43.79
CA ILE A 22 59.65 13.19 42.93
C ILE A 22 58.90 14.33 42.21
N THR A 23 59.36 15.56 42.37
CA THR A 23 58.77 16.76 41.73
C THR A 23 59.78 17.38 40.77
N LEU A 24 59.36 17.61 39.52
CA LEU A 24 60.10 18.41 38.54
C LEU A 24 59.55 19.85 38.57
N ASP A 25 60.11 20.68 39.44
CA ASP A 25 59.62 22.05 39.69
C ASP A 25 60.34 23.07 38.80
N THR A 26 59.60 23.75 37.92
CA THR A 26 60.11 24.84 37.08
C THR A 26 59.71 26.23 37.59
N GLY A 27 59.03 26.33 38.73
CA GLY A 27 58.47 27.55 39.30
C GLY A 27 56.97 27.71 39.04
N ALA A 28 56.32 28.59 39.80
CA ALA A 28 54.87 28.79 39.75
C ALA A 28 54.42 29.40 38.40
N GLY A 29 53.74 28.59 37.57
CA GLY A 29 53.15 29.04 36.30
C GLY A 29 54.17 29.39 35.20
N VAL A 30 55.43 28.98 35.35
CA VAL A 30 56.52 29.29 34.41
C VAL A 30 57.40 28.05 34.16
N GLY A 31 57.91 27.92 32.93
CA GLY A 31 58.87 26.88 32.54
C GLY A 31 58.31 25.73 31.70
N ASN A 32 59.18 24.79 31.34
CA ASN A 32 58.86 23.63 30.50
C ASN A 32 59.70 22.43 30.96
N VAL A 33 59.05 21.27 31.16
CA VAL A 33 59.73 19.99 31.29
C VAL A 33 59.70 19.31 29.92
N GLN A 34 60.86 19.25 29.27
CA GLN A 34 61.01 18.60 27.98
C GLN A 34 61.65 17.22 28.16
N ILE A 35 60.95 16.18 27.69
CA ILE A 35 61.48 14.82 27.60
C ILE A 35 61.67 14.50 26.12
N THR A 36 62.92 14.26 25.72
CA THR A 36 63.28 14.03 24.31
C THR A 36 63.24 12.56 23.91
N GLY A 37 63.15 11.66 24.89
CA GLY A 37 63.05 10.21 24.69
C GLY A 37 61.65 9.67 25.00
N ASN A 38 61.53 8.34 24.94
CA ASN A 38 60.29 7.65 25.28
C ASN A 38 60.00 7.75 26.78
N ILE A 39 58.71 7.81 27.12
CA ILE A 39 58.22 7.74 28.49
C ILE A 39 57.53 6.40 28.69
N THR A 40 57.85 5.70 29.77
CA THR A 40 57.12 4.51 30.22
C THR A 40 56.66 4.76 31.65
N ILE A 41 55.35 4.70 31.87
CA ILE A 41 54.74 4.85 33.18
C ILE A 41 54.27 3.46 33.61
N ALA A 42 54.94 2.87 34.60
CA ALA A 42 54.61 1.55 35.13
C ALA A 42 53.57 1.59 36.27
N GLY A 43 53.11 2.78 36.66
CA GLY A 43 52.02 2.96 37.61
C GLY A 43 50.67 2.57 37.03
N THR A 44 49.64 2.54 37.87
CA THR A 44 48.26 2.17 37.48
C THR A 44 47.46 3.35 36.93
N GLN A 45 47.93 4.59 37.10
CA GLN A 45 47.23 5.80 36.69
C GLN A 45 48.22 6.85 36.18
N THR A 46 47.81 7.56 35.13
CA THR A 46 48.41 8.82 34.69
C THR A 46 47.34 9.90 34.71
N VAL A 47 47.61 11.03 35.36
CA VAL A 47 46.70 12.19 35.39
C VAL A 47 47.38 13.34 34.65
N VAL A 48 46.71 13.89 33.65
CA VAL A 48 47.18 15.04 32.88
C VAL A 48 46.21 16.20 33.12
N ASN A 49 46.66 17.22 33.83
CA ASN A 49 45.88 18.43 34.09
C ASN A 49 46.33 19.53 33.13
N SER A 50 45.83 19.47 31.89
CA SER A 50 46.11 20.46 30.84
C SER A 50 44.81 20.98 30.21
N GLN A 51 44.88 22.15 29.58
CA GLN A 51 43.78 22.66 28.76
C GLN A 51 43.72 22.00 27.39
N GLU A 52 44.85 21.47 26.92
CA GLU A 52 45.02 20.86 25.59
C GLU A 52 45.90 19.61 25.71
N LEU A 53 45.58 18.59 24.91
CA LEU A 53 46.34 17.36 24.78
C LEU A 53 46.47 17.02 23.30
N ASP A 54 47.64 17.27 22.74
CA ASP A 54 47.96 16.94 21.35
C ASP A 54 48.64 15.57 21.25
N ILE A 55 48.07 14.70 20.42
CA ILE A 55 48.59 13.35 20.14
C ILE A 55 48.81 13.23 18.64
N VAL A 56 50.07 13.04 18.23
CA VAL A 56 50.46 12.88 16.82
C VAL A 56 50.30 11.44 16.34
N ASP A 57 50.09 10.49 17.25
CA ASP A 57 49.98 9.07 16.93
C ASP A 57 48.75 8.78 16.04
N ASN A 58 48.87 7.76 15.19
CA ASN A 58 47.79 7.33 14.30
C ASN A 58 46.73 6.51 15.04
N VAL A 59 47.10 5.82 16.15
CA VAL A 59 46.21 4.89 16.87
C VAL A 59 46.36 5.01 18.39
N ILE A 60 45.24 5.26 19.08
CA ILE A 60 45.15 5.12 20.53
C ILE A 60 44.72 3.69 20.86
N THR A 61 45.58 2.92 21.54
CA THR A 61 45.24 1.55 21.97
C THR A 61 44.68 1.56 23.39
N LEU A 62 43.39 1.24 23.54
CA LEU A 62 42.74 1.04 24.82
C LEU A 62 42.74 -0.46 25.19
N ASN A 63 42.60 -0.78 26.48
CA ASN A 63 42.61 -2.15 26.99
C ASN A 63 43.87 -2.97 26.61
N LYS A 64 45.03 -2.30 26.48
CA LYS A 64 46.29 -2.94 26.10
C LYS A 64 46.82 -3.81 27.24
N GLY A 65 47.16 -5.06 26.92
CA GLY A 65 47.69 -6.02 27.91
C GLY A 65 46.64 -6.95 28.51
N GLU A 66 45.39 -6.86 28.05
CA GLU A 66 44.33 -7.79 28.44
C GLU A 66 44.68 -9.23 28.05
N THR A 67 44.42 -10.18 28.95
CA THR A 67 44.74 -11.61 28.75
C THR A 67 43.51 -12.48 28.51
N GLY A 68 42.32 -11.98 28.88
CA GLY A 68 41.05 -12.61 28.57
C GLY A 68 40.58 -12.37 27.14
N ALA A 69 39.50 -13.05 26.75
CA ALA A 69 38.83 -12.80 25.48
C ALA A 69 37.91 -11.58 25.61
N GLY A 70 38.08 -10.60 24.71
CA GLY A 70 37.30 -9.36 24.72
C GLY A 70 37.74 -8.36 25.79
N VAL A 71 36.86 -7.42 26.12
CA VAL A 71 37.02 -6.49 27.24
C VAL A 71 36.44 -7.11 28.51
N THR A 72 37.29 -7.67 29.38
CA THR A 72 36.83 -8.40 30.59
C THR A 72 36.10 -7.52 31.61
N GLU A 73 36.40 -6.23 31.64
CA GLU A 73 35.65 -5.20 32.38
C GLU A 73 34.35 -4.76 31.68
N ASN A 74 33.92 -5.50 30.65
CA ASN A 74 32.74 -5.32 29.79
C ASN A 74 32.78 -4.10 28.87
N THR A 75 33.47 -3.02 29.23
CA THR A 75 33.49 -1.79 28.41
C THR A 75 34.87 -1.15 28.33
N SER A 76 35.18 -0.56 27.17
CA SER A 76 36.39 0.24 26.95
C SER A 76 36.10 1.38 25.98
N GLY A 77 36.57 2.59 26.27
CA GLY A 77 36.30 3.74 25.42
C GLY A 77 36.62 5.09 26.06
N ILE A 78 35.87 6.11 25.63
CA ILE A 78 36.10 7.51 25.98
C ILE A 78 34.86 8.06 26.69
N GLN A 79 35.10 8.78 27.78
CA GLN A 79 34.09 9.49 28.56
C GLN A 79 34.32 11.00 28.48
N ILE A 80 33.24 11.75 28.37
CA ILE A 80 33.21 13.20 28.36
C ILE A 80 32.45 13.65 29.60
N ASP A 81 33.17 14.28 30.53
CA ASP A 81 32.60 14.92 31.71
C ASP A 81 31.69 16.08 31.28
N ARG A 82 30.42 16.04 31.69
CA ARG A 82 29.40 17.05 31.36
C ARG A 82 28.94 17.84 32.59
N GLY A 83 29.79 17.92 33.60
CA GLY A 83 29.61 18.68 34.83
C GLY A 83 28.46 18.14 35.66
N THR A 84 27.37 18.90 35.77
CA THR A 84 26.18 18.47 36.53
C THR A 84 25.23 17.58 35.73
N ASN A 85 25.48 17.41 34.42
CA ASN A 85 24.74 16.49 33.58
C ASN A 85 25.42 15.12 33.57
N SER A 86 24.66 14.07 33.28
CA SER A 86 25.25 12.74 33.05
C SER A 86 26.22 12.77 31.88
N ASP A 87 27.40 12.20 32.11
CA ASP A 87 28.52 12.15 31.17
C ASP A 87 28.14 11.44 29.89
N ALA A 88 28.75 11.86 28.78
CA ALA A 88 28.59 11.19 27.50
C ALA A 88 29.71 10.16 27.31
N ILE A 89 29.36 8.99 26.80
CA ILE A 89 30.25 7.84 26.74
C ILE A 89 30.18 7.24 25.33
N PHE A 90 31.35 7.07 24.71
CA PHE A 90 31.53 6.27 23.51
C PHE A 90 32.43 5.08 23.84
N VAL A 91 31.84 3.88 23.86
CA VAL A 91 32.51 2.65 24.30
C VAL A 91 32.21 1.48 23.39
N PHE A 92 33.13 0.53 23.33
CA PHE A 92 32.81 -0.85 22.99
C PHE A 92 32.20 -1.53 24.21
N ASP A 93 31.06 -2.18 24.07
CA ASP A 93 30.28 -2.79 25.15
C ASP A 93 29.99 -4.26 24.85
N GLU A 94 30.62 -5.16 25.60
CA GLU A 94 30.52 -6.63 25.47
C GLU A 94 29.13 -7.16 25.80
N GLN A 95 28.38 -6.47 26.66
CA GLN A 95 27.08 -6.93 27.16
C GLN A 95 25.95 -6.57 26.19
N THR A 96 26.17 -5.58 25.32
CA THR A 96 25.20 -5.20 24.29
C THR A 96 25.37 -6.13 23.09
N SER A 97 24.29 -6.78 22.69
CA SER A 97 24.27 -7.66 21.53
C SER A 97 23.54 -7.03 20.34
N HIS A 98 23.92 -7.44 19.14
CA HIS A 98 23.26 -7.07 17.89
C HIS A 98 23.14 -8.30 17.00
N ASN A 99 22.17 -8.32 16.09
CA ASN A 99 22.13 -9.36 15.06
C ASN A 99 23.22 -9.07 14.01
N ASP A 100 24.14 -9.99 13.81
CA ASP A 100 25.14 -9.84 12.75
C ASP A 100 24.44 -9.89 11.39
N PRO A 101 24.58 -8.83 10.56
CA PRO A 101 23.86 -8.74 9.29
C PRO A 101 24.30 -9.77 8.25
N VAL A 102 25.52 -10.32 8.36
CA VAL A 102 26.06 -11.30 7.43
C VAL A 102 25.70 -12.71 7.87
N THR A 103 25.87 -13.03 9.16
CA THR A 103 25.63 -14.38 9.66
C THR A 103 24.21 -14.61 10.18
N GLN A 104 23.41 -13.55 10.34
CA GLN A 104 22.04 -13.60 10.88
C GLN A 104 21.98 -14.29 12.25
N THR A 105 22.98 -14.00 13.08
CA THR A 105 23.12 -14.53 14.44
C THR A 105 23.34 -13.39 15.41
N VAL A 106 22.76 -13.48 16.61
CA VAL A 106 23.03 -12.52 17.68
C VAL A 106 24.49 -12.65 18.14
N ARG A 107 25.24 -11.54 18.07
CA ARG A 107 26.62 -11.44 18.55
C ARG A 107 26.73 -10.46 19.73
N PRO A 108 27.46 -10.82 20.79
CA PRO A 108 27.82 -9.88 21.85
C PRO A 108 28.88 -8.89 21.36
N GLY A 109 29.00 -7.75 22.02
CA GLY A 109 29.96 -6.72 21.67
C GLY A 109 29.46 -5.80 20.56
N THR A 110 29.29 -4.52 20.88
CA THR A 110 29.09 -3.48 19.87
C THR A 110 29.51 -2.10 20.37
N PHE A 111 29.69 -1.15 19.45
CA PHE A 111 29.88 0.25 19.83
C PHE A 111 28.56 0.86 20.27
N VAL A 112 28.59 1.56 21.40
CA VAL A 112 27.42 2.21 21.98
C VAL A 112 27.72 3.67 22.29
N PHE A 113 26.83 4.55 21.84
CA PHE A 113 26.77 5.95 22.24
C PHE A 113 25.72 6.09 23.33
N LYS A 114 26.15 6.29 24.58
CA LYS A 114 25.26 6.36 25.73
C LYS A 114 25.67 7.46 26.71
N ARG A 115 24.80 7.72 27.68
CA ARG A 115 25.14 8.50 28.86
C ARG A 115 25.54 7.58 30.00
N GLU A 116 26.22 8.11 31.01
CA GLU A 116 26.62 7.37 32.22
C GLU A 116 25.43 6.69 32.91
N ASN A 117 24.23 7.29 32.85
CA ASN A 117 23.01 6.67 33.36
C ASN A 117 22.45 5.51 32.50
N GLY A 118 23.17 5.09 31.46
CA GLY A 118 22.80 3.99 30.56
C GLY A 118 21.88 4.37 29.40
N ALA A 119 21.36 5.61 29.35
CA ALA A 119 20.48 6.02 28.25
C ALA A 119 21.25 6.14 26.92
N ILE A 120 20.75 5.50 25.87
CA ILE A 120 21.29 5.63 24.51
C ILE A 120 21.15 7.08 24.06
N ASN A 121 22.19 7.59 23.40
CA ASN A 121 22.24 8.95 22.86
C ASN A 121 22.28 8.90 21.33
N GLY A 122 21.73 9.93 20.67
CA GLY A 122 21.65 9.99 19.22
C GLY A 122 22.99 10.32 18.55
N ILE A 123 23.06 10.06 17.24
CA ILE A 123 24.18 10.42 16.36
C ILE A 123 23.69 11.51 15.40
N PHE A 124 24.40 12.64 15.35
CA PHE A 124 24.16 13.67 14.34
C PHE A 124 25.16 13.49 13.19
N THR A 125 24.70 12.93 12.06
CA THR A 125 25.51 12.69 10.87
C THR A 125 24.71 12.98 9.62
N ASN A 126 25.40 13.39 8.55
CA ASN A 126 24.83 13.58 7.23
C ASN A 126 24.96 12.33 6.33
N SER A 127 25.78 11.36 6.70
CA SER A 127 26.03 10.18 5.86
C SER A 127 26.44 8.96 6.68
N ILE A 128 25.98 7.79 6.24
CA ILE A 128 26.40 6.46 6.67
C ILE A 128 26.61 5.63 5.41
N ALA A 129 27.86 5.29 5.10
CA ALA A 129 28.20 4.45 3.95
C ALA A 129 28.56 3.04 4.41
N THR A 130 27.99 2.02 3.76
CA THR A 130 28.21 0.60 4.08
C THR A 130 29.36 -0.02 3.30
N GLY A 131 29.93 0.69 2.32
CA GLY A 131 30.98 0.16 1.44
C GLY A 131 30.48 -0.92 0.46
N GLY A 132 29.18 -0.93 0.14
CA GLY A 132 28.56 -1.84 -0.83
C GLY A 132 27.74 -2.98 -0.22
N GLY A 133 27.63 -3.07 1.11
CA GLY A 133 26.69 -3.95 1.78
C GLY A 133 25.35 -3.28 2.09
N ASP A 134 24.39 -4.05 2.60
CA ASP A 134 23.10 -3.48 3.02
C ASP A 134 23.22 -2.73 4.36
N LEU A 135 22.37 -1.72 4.55
CA LEU A 135 22.25 -1.00 5.82
C LEU A 135 21.19 -1.66 6.70
N TYR A 136 21.62 -2.28 7.80
CA TYR A 136 20.72 -2.90 8.78
C TYR A 136 20.38 -1.92 9.90
N LEU A 137 19.09 -1.60 10.05
CA LEU A 137 18.56 -0.67 11.07
C LEU A 137 17.66 -1.42 12.05
N ILE A 138 17.60 -0.95 13.31
CA ILE A 138 16.84 -1.53 14.44
C ILE A 138 17.38 -2.89 14.89
N ASN A 139 17.46 -3.86 13.97
CA ASN A 139 18.24 -5.10 14.05
C ASN A 139 17.95 -6.02 15.26
N SER A 140 16.86 -5.77 15.99
CA SER A 140 16.25 -6.62 17.02
C SER A 140 14.91 -6.03 17.48
N GLY A 141 14.04 -6.83 18.10
CA GLY A 141 12.77 -6.34 18.67
C GLY A 141 11.72 -5.95 17.62
N THR A 142 10.81 -5.04 17.99
CA THR A 142 9.63 -4.64 17.19
C THR A 142 9.65 -3.16 16.77
N GLY A 143 10.81 -2.51 16.90
CA GLY A 143 10.97 -1.11 16.52
C GLY A 143 10.80 -0.87 15.02
N VAL A 144 10.57 0.39 14.65
CA VAL A 144 10.41 0.81 13.25
C VAL A 144 11.32 2.00 12.95
N ILE A 145 11.67 2.19 11.69
CA ILE A 145 12.32 3.42 11.21
C ILE A 145 11.24 4.51 11.22
N ASN A 146 11.41 5.52 12.07
CA ASN A 146 10.46 6.60 12.27
C ASN A 146 11.05 7.93 11.80
N VAL A 147 10.30 8.66 10.99
CA VAL A 147 10.64 10.01 10.52
C VAL A 147 9.74 11.04 11.22
N SER A 148 9.93 11.19 12.53
CA SER A 148 9.23 12.17 13.36
C SER A 148 10.10 13.42 13.58
N GLY A 149 9.47 14.58 13.80
CA GLY A 149 10.18 15.85 14.00
C GLY A 149 10.50 16.61 12.71
N THR A 150 10.04 16.10 11.56
CA THR A 150 10.08 16.76 10.25
C THR A 150 8.71 17.35 9.90
N ASN A 151 8.67 18.39 9.07
CA ASN A 151 7.43 18.96 8.56
C ASN A 151 7.05 18.31 7.23
N ASN A 152 5.86 17.70 7.13
CA ASN A 152 5.28 17.14 5.91
C ASN A 152 6.25 16.25 5.11
N TYR A 153 6.90 15.27 5.76
CA TYR A 153 7.91 14.42 5.11
C TYR A 153 7.38 13.74 3.85
N GLU A 154 6.14 13.26 3.90
CA GLU A 154 5.46 12.61 2.77
C GLU A 154 5.36 13.50 1.52
N THR A 155 5.43 14.83 1.65
CA THR A 155 5.40 15.73 0.50
C THR A 155 6.80 16.05 -0.03
N GLN A 156 7.85 15.58 0.65
CA GLN A 156 9.25 15.79 0.27
C GLN A 156 9.87 14.59 -0.45
N ILE A 157 9.13 13.48 -0.55
CA ILE A 157 9.55 12.24 -1.25
C ILE A 157 9.25 12.42 -2.74
N THR A 158 10.18 13.04 -3.47
CA THR A 158 9.99 13.42 -4.88
C THR A 158 10.88 12.63 -5.82
N GLU A 159 11.98 12.07 -5.33
CA GLU A 159 12.93 11.30 -6.12
C GLU A 159 12.69 9.79 -5.97
N ASP A 160 13.24 9.01 -6.91
CA ASP A 160 13.10 7.54 -6.94
C ASP A 160 13.88 6.82 -5.83
N ASP A 161 14.95 7.45 -5.34
CA ASP A 161 15.80 6.93 -4.26
C ASP A 161 15.34 7.36 -2.84
N ASP A 162 14.25 8.12 -2.72
CA ASP A 162 13.71 8.51 -1.42
C ASP A 162 12.98 7.33 -0.74
N ILE A 163 13.13 7.19 0.58
CA ILE A 163 12.43 6.15 1.35
C ILE A 163 11.02 6.65 1.72
N PRO A 164 9.93 6.08 1.17
CA PRO A 164 8.59 6.54 1.49
C PRO A 164 8.18 6.15 2.92
N ASN A 165 7.52 7.07 3.64
CA ASN A 165 6.84 6.74 4.89
C ASN A 165 5.44 6.15 4.61
N LYS A 166 4.79 5.62 5.66
CA LYS A 166 3.44 5.05 5.53
C LYS A 166 2.42 6.04 4.96
N LYS A 167 2.48 7.32 5.35
CA LYS A 167 1.53 8.34 4.91
C LYS A 167 1.62 8.58 3.40
N TYR A 168 2.83 8.67 2.85
CA TYR A 168 3.04 8.74 1.39
C TYR A 168 2.35 7.59 0.67
N VAL A 169 2.56 6.35 1.15
CA VAL A 169 1.97 5.15 0.54
C VAL A 169 0.45 5.15 0.64
N ASP A 170 -0.11 5.49 1.81
CA ASP A 170 -1.56 5.54 2.00
C ASP A 170 -2.21 6.62 1.11
N ASP A 171 -1.58 7.79 0.99
CA ASP A 171 -2.05 8.88 0.14
C ASP A 171 -1.96 8.48 -1.35
N ALA A 172 -0.84 7.91 -1.78
CA ALA A 172 -0.66 7.44 -3.17
C ALA A 172 -1.70 6.38 -3.56
N ILE A 173 -1.97 5.39 -2.70
CA ILE A 173 -2.99 4.37 -2.93
C ILE A 173 -4.39 4.99 -2.95
N THR A 174 -4.69 5.88 -2.00
CA THR A 174 -6.02 6.48 -1.88
C THR A 174 -6.33 7.36 -3.09
N THR A 175 -5.39 8.23 -3.48
CA THR A 175 -5.52 9.04 -4.69
C THR A 175 -5.60 8.17 -5.95
N GLY A 176 -4.79 7.12 -6.03
CA GLY A 176 -4.83 6.17 -7.14
C GLY A 176 -6.19 5.51 -7.29
N ILE A 177 -6.75 4.93 -6.23
CA ILE A 177 -8.05 4.25 -6.27
C ILE A 177 -9.20 5.22 -6.52
N GLN A 178 -9.18 6.43 -5.93
CA GLN A 178 -10.23 7.43 -6.16
C GLN A 178 -10.26 7.98 -7.60
N THR A 179 -9.14 7.89 -8.31
CA THR A 179 -9.03 8.38 -9.70
C THR A 179 -9.28 7.29 -10.75
N ILE A 180 -9.33 6.01 -10.36
CA ILE A 180 -9.64 4.93 -11.30
C ILE A 180 -11.11 5.01 -11.72
N THR A 181 -11.33 5.18 -13.02
CA THR A 181 -12.61 4.90 -13.67
C THR A 181 -12.61 3.44 -14.13
N ILE A 182 -13.50 2.60 -13.58
CA ILE A 182 -13.59 1.19 -13.95
C ILE A 182 -14.32 1.05 -15.29
N GLN A 183 -13.57 0.82 -16.36
CA GLN A 183 -14.13 0.61 -17.71
C GLN A 183 -14.51 -0.85 -17.96
N LYS A 184 -13.86 -1.79 -17.27
CA LYS A 184 -13.99 -3.23 -17.54
C LYS A 184 -13.83 -4.06 -16.28
N ILE A 185 -14.73 -5.01 -16.07
CA ILE A 185 -14.63 -6.06 -15.06
C ILE A 185 -14.63 -7.41 -15.80
N GLN A 186 -13.59 -8.21 -15.65
CA GLN A 186 -13.44 -9.49 -16.35
C GLN A 186 -13.06 -10.60 -15.39
N ARG A 187 -13.68 -11.78 -15.55
CA ARG A 187 -13.28 -13.03 -14.93
C ARG A 187 -13.36 -14.16 -15.95
N GLY A 188 -12.20 -14.72 -16.33
CA GLY A 188 -12.14 -15.66 -17.45
C GLY A 188 -12.57 -14.95 -18.74
N ASP A 189 -13.54 -15.53 -19.43
CA ASP A 189 -14.19 -15.03 -20.64
C ASP A 189 -15.54 -14.33 -20.38
N SER A 190 -15.95 -14.20 -19.12
CA SER A 190 -17.09 -13.37 -18.71
C SER A 190 -16.65 -11.94 -18.42
N VAL A 191 -17.35 -10.95 -18.98
CA VAL A 191 -16.93 -9.55 -18.99
C VAL A 191 -18.11 -8.57 -18.86
N LEU A 192 -17.93 -7.53 -18.05
CA LEU A 192 -18.72 -6.29 -18.07
C LEU A 192 -17.85 -5.17 -18.67
N ASN A 193 -18.25 -4.56 -19.78
CA ASN A 193 -17.54 -3.46 -20.42
C ASN A 193 -18.43 -2.22 -20.50
N LEU A 194 -17.90 -1.08 -20.07
CA LEU A 194 -18.48 0.24 -20.32
C LEU A 194 -17.78 0.86 -21.52
N PHE A 195 -18.54 1.11 -22.58
CA PHE A 195 -18.09 1.84 -23.75
C PHE A 195 -18.64 3.25 -23.71
N ASP A 196 -17.80 4.24 -24.00
CA ASP A 196 -18.22 5.61 -24.20
C ASP A 196 -17.77 6.15 -25.56
N ASP A 197 -18.72 6.61 -26.38
CA ASP A 197 -18.44 7.10 -27.74
C ASP A 197 -17.42 8.27 -27.76
N SER A 198 -17.42 9.13 -26.73
CA SER A 198 -16.49 10.27 -26.70
C SER A 198 -15.04 9.87 -26.44
N ILE A 199 -14.80 8.64 -25.96
CA ILE A 199 -13.48 8.11 -25.59
C ILE A 199 -13.07 6.96 -26.53
N ASP A 200 -13.96 5.98 -26.74
CA ASP A 200 -13.68 4.72 -27.42
C ASP A 200 -14.09 4.74 -28.90
N GLY A 201 -14.97 5.68 -29.28
CA GLY A 201 -15.64 5.72 -30.58
C GLY A 201 -16.69 4.61 -30.76
N GLY A 202 -17.86 4.95 -31.31
CA GLY A 202 -18.93 4.00 -31.60
C GLY A 202 -20.23 4.37 -30.89
N VAL A 203 -20.84 3.42 -30.17
CA VAL A 203 -22.09 3.67 -29.44
C VAL A 203 -21.83 3.46 -27.96
N SER A 204 -22.03 4.50 -27.14
CA SER A 204 -21.95 4.34 -25.68
C SER A 204 -22.92 3.27 -25.20
N ASN A 205 -22.39 2.26 -24.51
CA ASN A 205 -23.19 1.16 -23.99
C ASN A 205 -22.51 0.47 -22.80
N LEU A 206 -23.32 -0.18 -21.97
CA LEU A 206 -22.85 -1.18 -21.02
C LEU A 206 -23.09 -2.56 -21.63
N LYS A 207 -22.02 -3.30 -21.93
CA LYS A 207 -22.07 -4.63 -22.53
C LYS A 207 -21.73 -5.70 -21.49
N ILE A 208 -22.57 -6.73 -21.43
CA ILE A 208 -22.36 -7.93 -20.62
C ILE A 208 -22.08 -9.10 -21.55
N SER A 209 -21.01 -9.84 -21.24
CA SER A 209 -20.66 -11.09 -21.90
C SER A 209 -20.45 -12.19 -20.86
N ILE A 210 -21.00 -13.37 -21.12
CA ILE A 210 -20.88 -14.56 -20.28
C ILE A 210 -20.29 -15.67 -21.15
N ASP A 211 -19.24 -16.32 -20.65
CA ASP A 211 -18.54 -17.40 -21.36
C ASP A 211 -18.15 -17.05 -22.81
N GLY A 212 -17.70 -15.80 -23.02
CA GLY A 212 -17.32 -15.25 -24.32
C GLY A 212 -18.47 -14.83 -25.24
N ALA A 213 -19.72 -15.12 -24.89
CA ALA A 213 -20.91 -14.71 -25.64
C ALA A 213 -21.51 -13.41 -25.08
N GLU A 214 -21.96 -12.51 -25.95
CA GLU A 214 -22.67 -11.31 -25.52
C GLU A 214 -24.11 -11.66 -25.17
N VAL A 215 -24.52 -11.32 -23.95
CA VAL A 215 -25.86 -11.66 -23.42
C VAL A 215 -26.72 -10.42 -23.18
N ALA A 216 -26.12 -9.24 -23.05
CA ALA A 216 -26.86 -7.99 -22.92
C ALA A 216 -26.06 -6.76 -23.36
N GLN A 217 -26.76 -5.76 -23.88
CA GLN A 217 -26.27 -4.40 -24.10
C GLN A 217 -27.29 -3.37 -23.63
N PHE A 218 -26.85 -2.42 -22.81
CA PHE A 218 -27.67 -1.27 -22.40
C PHE A 218 -27.15 -0.03 -23.10
N LYS A 219 -27.90 0.45 -24.10
CA LYS A 219 -27.63 1.67 -24.86
C LYS A 219 -28.58 2.77 -24.41
N ARG A 220 -28.33 4.01 -24.87
CA ARG A 220 -29.22 5.16 -24.57
C ARG A 220 -30.67 4.94 -25.00
N ASN A 221 -30.89 4.27 -26.13
CA ASN A 221 -32.22 4.15 -26.75
C ASN A 221 -32.76 2.70 -26.75
N THR A 222 -31.90 1.70 -26.55
CA THR A 222 -32.29 0.28 -26.58
C THR A 222 -31.63 -0.47 -25.44
N THR A 223 -32.35 -1.45 -24.91
CA THR A 223 -31.77 -2.50 -24.07
C THR A 223 -31.95 -3.81 -24.79
N GLU A 224 -30.83 -4.48 -25.07
CA GLU A 224 -30.77 -5.78 -25.72
C GLU A 224 -30.42 -6.81 -24.64
N ILE A 225 -31.21 -7.88 -24.54
CA ILE A 225 -30.94 -9.03 -23.68
C ILE A 225 -31.15 -10.26 -24.55
N GLU A 226 -30.06 -10.96 -24.86
CA GLU A 226 -30.03 -12.03 -25.86
C GLU A 226 -30.70 -11.54 -27.16
N ASP A 227 -31.67 -12.29 -27.69
CA ASP A 227 -32.42 -11.95 -28.90
C ASP A 227 -33.63 -11.03 -28.67
N ILE A 228 -33.76 -10.40 -27.50
CA ILE A 228 -34.89 -9.50 -27.18
C ILE A 228 -34.41 -8.05 -27.11
N VAL A 229 -35.15 -7.15 -27.76
CA VAL A 229 -34.92 -5.71 -27.72
C VAL A 229 -36.09 -5.00 -27.07
N PHE A 230 -35.77 -4.18 -26.08
CA PHE A 230 -36.67 -3.20 -25.49
C PHE A 230 -36.33 -1.82 -26.05
N GLN A 231 -37.29 -1.19 -26.70
CA GLN A 231 -37.15 0.17 -27.22
C GLN A 231 -38.44 0.94 -26.98
N ASP A 232 -38.36 2.04 -26.24
CA ASP A 232 -39.50 2.86 -25.83
C ASP A 232 -40.63 2.02 -25.21
N ASN A 233 -41.74 1.85 -25.92
CA ASN A 233 -42.91 1.06 -25.53
C ASN A 233 -43.06 -0.26 -26.31
N THR A 234 -42.01 -0.69 -27.01
CA THR A 234 -42.00 -1.89 -27.85
C THR A 234 -41.07 -2.95 -27.28
N ILE A 235 -41.55 -4.20 -27.29
CA ILE A 235 -40.74 -5.40 -27.07
C ILE A 235 -40.76 -6.16 -28.39
N SER A 236 -39.58 -6.50 -28.91
CA SER A 236 -39.42 -7.16 -30.20
C SER A 236 -38.23 -8.11 -30.21
N THR A 237 -38.16 -8.99 -31.20
CA THR A 237 -36.97 -9.82 -31.44
C THR A 237 -35.90 -9.02 -32.16
N LEU A 238 -34.63 -9.28 -31.82
CA LEU A 238 -33.46 -8.65 -32.45
C LEU A 238 -33.26 -9.14 -33.89
N THR A 239 -33.50 -10.44 -34.13
CA THR A 239 -33.43 -11.05 -35.46
C THR A 239 -34.83 -11.40 -35.97
N SER A 240 -35.03 -11.30 -37.28
CA SER A 240 -36.33 -11.55 -37.93
C SER A 240 -36.67 -13.04 -38.11
N ALA A 241 -35.85 -13.95 -37.58
CA ALA A 241 -35.93 -15.38 -37.84
C ALA A 241 -36.56 -16.19 -36.69
N THR A 242 -36.96 -15.54 -35.60
CA THR A 242 -37.55 -16.19 -34.42
C THR A 242 -38.79 -15.44 -33.96
N ASP A 243 -39.77 -16.19 -33.44
CA ASP A 243 -41.02 -15.63 -32.90
C ASP A 243 -40.79 -15.08 -31.49
N LEU A 244 -41.35 -13.90 -31.19
CA LEU A 244 -41.49 -13.44 -29.81
C LEU A 244 -42.56 -14.27 -29.10
N THR A 245 -42.13 -15.19 -28.23
CA THR A 245 -43.05 -16.02 -27.44
C THR A 245 -43.25 -15.44 -26.05
N LEU A 246 -44.48 -15.00 -25.74
CA LEU A 246 -44.90 -14.66 -24.38
C LEU A 246 -45.54 -15.90 -23.74
N SER A 247 -44.93 -16.43 -22.69
CA SER A 247 -45.43 -17.62 -21.99
C SER A 247 -45.17 -17.54 -20.49
N SER A 248 -46.01 -18.22 -19.71
CA SER A 248 -45.85 -18.42 -18.28
C SER A 248 -45.39 -19.85 -18.00
N SER A 249 -44.52 -20.04 -17.00
CA SER A 249 -44.07 -21.37 -16.58
C SER A 249 -45.13 -22.10 -15.75
N GLY A 250 -45.23 -23.42 -15.88
CA GLY A 250 -46.11 -24.25 -15.06
C GLY A 250 -47.59 -24.08 -15.41
N THR A 251 -48.45 -23.90 -14.41
CA THR A 251 -49.92 -23.77 -14.57
C THR A 251 -50.42 -22.32 -14.53
N SER A 252 -49.52 -21.34 -14.57
CA SER A 252 -49.86 -19.91 -14.56
C SER A 252 -50.30 -19.42 -15.95
N PHE A 253 -50.84 -18.20 -16.03
CA PHE A 253 -51.32 -17.58 -17.27
C PHE A 253 -50.52 -16.33 -17.64
N VAL A 254 -50.50 -15.98 -18.92
CA VAL A 254 -50.10 -14.65 -19.39
C VAL A 254 -51.30 -13.70 -19.23
N THR A 255 -51.16 -12.70 -18.37
CA THR A 255 -52.20 -11.68 -18.16
C THR A 255 -52.02 -10.53 -19.14
N ILE A 256 -53.07 -10.21 -19.89
CA ILE A 256 -53.15 -8.99 -20.70
C ILE A 256 -54.16 -8.07 -20.02
N ASP A 257 -53.66 -7.07 -19.30
CA ASP A 257 -54.49 -6.07 -18.63
C ASP A 257 -54.86 -4.94 -19.60
N GLY A 258 -55.67 -5.30 -20.61
CA GLY A 258 -56.06 -4.40 -21.69
C GLY A 258 -56.68 -5.13 -22.88
N ILE A 259 -56.81 -4.40 -23.99
CA ILE A 259 -57.35 -4.92 -25.24
C ILE A 259 -56.22 -5.53 -26.06
N LEU A 260 -56.37 -6.80 -26.46
CA LEU A 260 -55.44 -7.44 -27.39
C LEU A 260 -55.71 -6.90 -28.80
N LYS A 261 -54.73 -6.20 -29.37
CA LYS A 261 -54.81 -5.63 -30.72
C LYS A 261 -53.98 -6.48 -31.68
N MET A 262 -54.64 -7.09 -32.66
CA MET A 262 -54.02 -7.96 -33.66
C MET A 262 -54.07 -7.28 -35.04
N PRO A 263 -52.95 -7.16 -35.77
CA PRO A 263 -52.96 -6.62 -37.12
C PRO A 263 -53.67 -7.58 -38.08
N ILE A 264 -54.39 -7.03 -39.08
CA ILE A 264 -54.87 -7.87 -40.19
C ILE A 264 -53.69 -8.29 -41.03
N GLN A 265 -53.58 -9.59 -41.29
CA GLN A 265 -52.61 -10.11 -42.25
C GLN A 265 -53.23 -10.16 -43.65
N ALA A 266 -52.49 -9.67 -44.65
CA ALA A 266 -52.86 -9.86 -46.04
C ALA A 266 -52.72 -11.35 -46.41
N SER A 267 -53.50 -11.83 -47.39
CA SER A 267 -53.50 -13.23 -47.83
C SER A 267 -52.25 -13.64 -48.66
N GLY A 268 -51.08 -13.07 -48.35
CA GLY A 268 -49.79 -13.34 -49.02
C GLY A 268 -48.63 -13.45 -48.02
N THR A 269 -47.42 -13.71 -48.52
CA THR A 269 -46.21 -13.96 -47.71
C THR A 269 -45.62 -12.72 -47.03
N SER A 270 -46.22 -11.54 -47.18
CA SER A 270 -45.84 -10.32 -46.46
C SER A 270 -46.99 -9.79 -45.61
N VAL A 271 -46.73 -9.70 -44.30
CA VAL A 271 -47.63 -9.08 -43.32
C VAL A 271 -47.45 -7.57 -43.42
N ASN A 272 -48.46 -6.87 -43.92
CA ASN A 272 -48.51 -5.40 -43.86
C ASN A 272 -49.53 -4.98 -42.80
N PRO A 273 -49.20 -4.04 -41.89
CA PRO A 273 -50.16 -3.56 -40.90
C PRO A 273 -51.32 -2.82 -41.59
N GLY A 274 -52.52 -3.42 -41.57
CA GLY A 274 -53.79 -2.77 -41.92
C GLY A 274 -54.55 -2.25 -40.69
N THR A 275 -55.86 -2.03 -40.81
CA THR A 275 -56.73 -1.88 -39.63
C THR A 275 -56.57 -3.10 -38.70
N ASN A 276 -56.85 -2.98 -37.41
CA ASN A 276 -56.57 -4.07 -36.45
C ASN A 276 -57.87 -4.77 -36.05
N ILE A 277 -57.78 -6.07 -35.74
CA ILE A 277 -58.79 -6.79 -34.99
C ILE A 277 -58.48 -6.59 -33.51
N THR A 278 -59.46 -6.16 -32.73
CA THR A 278 -59.31 -6.10 -31.27
C THR A 278 -60.07 -7.25 -30.64
N VAL A 279 -59.46 -7.94 -29.67
CA VAL A 279 -60.08 -8.96 -28.82
C VAL A 279 -60.03 -8.50 -27.37
N TYR A 280 -61.17 -8.57 -26.68
CA TYR A 280 -61.32 -8.04 -25.32
C TYR A 280 -62.50 -8.68 -24.59
N GLY A 281 -62.54 -8.48 -23.27
CA GLY A 281 -63.66 -8.88 -22.42
C GLY A 281 -64.76 -7.82 -22.35
N LYS A 282 -66.02 -8.26 -22.35
CA LYS A 282 -67.21 -7.49 -21.89
C LYS A 282 -68.18 -8.46 -21.20
N ASP A 283 -69.22 -7.93 -20.56
CA ASP A 283 -70.33 -8.74 -20.06
C ASP A 283 -70.88 -9.65 -21.19
N PRO A 284 -71.09 -10.96 -20.92
CA PRO A 284 -71.60 -11.86 -21.94
C PRO A 284 -73.01 -11.49 -22.40
N ALA A 285 -73.29 -11.57 -23.71
CA ALA A 285 -74.61 -11.34 -24.27
C ALA A 285 -75.28 -12.67 -24.66
N ILE A 286 -76.01 -12.71 -25.78
CA ILE A 286 -76.68 -13.93 -26.26
C ILE A 286 -75.67 -15.08 -26.52
N GLY A 287 -74.41 -14.75 -26.83
CA GLY A 287 -73.32 -15.68 -27.07
C GLY A 287 -72.70 -16.29 -25.80
N ASN A 288 -72.83 -15.63 -24.66
CA ASN A 288 -72.44 -16.11 -23.32
C ASN A 288 -70.95 -16.51 -23.16
N SER A 289 -70.02 -15.96 -23.96
CA SER A 289 -68.58 -16.18 -23.82
C SER A 289 -67.88 -15.05 -23.08
N GLY A 290 -68.41 -13.82 -23.17
CA GLY A 290 -67.75 -12.61 -22.67
C GLY A 290 -66.50 -12.22 -23.46
N VAL A 291 -66.16 -12.96 -24.54
CA VAL A 291 -65.03 -12.66 -25.43
C VAL A 291 -65.56 -11.98 -26.68
N TRP A 292 -65.19 -10.73 -26.86
CA TRP A 292 -65.67 -9.89 -27.96
C TRP A 292 -64.57 -9.61 -28.95
N TYR A 293 -64.95 -9.41 -30.21
CA TYR A 293 -64.04 -8.90 -31.23
C TYR A 293 -64.64 -7.69 -31.94
N LYS A 294 -63.77 -6.80 -32.41
CA LYS A 294 -64.12 -5.79 -33.42
C LYS A 294 -63.21 -5.98 -34.62
N ASN A 295 -63.83 -6.23 -35.77
CA ASN A 295 -63.08 -6.51 -37.00
C ASN A 295 -62.76 -5.23 -37.79
N LYS A 296 -62.06 -5.43 -38.91
CA LYS A 296 -61.59 -4.37 -39.81
C LYS A 296 -62.66 -3.44 -40.36
N ASN A 297 -63.90 -3.91 -40.45
CA ASN A 297 -65.05 -3.19 -40.99
C ASN A 297 -65.82 -2.46 -39.88
N ALA A 298 -65.24 -2.34 -38.69
CA ALA A 298 -65.87 -1.83 -37.47
C ALA A 298 -67.10 -2.64 -37.00
N TYR A 299 -67.27 -3.87 -37.52
CA TYR A 299 -68.28 -4.80 -37.01
C TYR A 299 -67.78 -5.40 -35.69
N GLU A 300 -68.61 -5.33 -34.66
CA GLU A 300 -68.36 -5.82 -33.31
C GLU A 300 -69.36 -6.94 -33.01
N ASP A 301 -68.87 -8.06 -32.47
CA ASP A 301 -69.72 -9.19 -32.08
C ASP A 301 -69.04 -10.06 -31.00
N GLU A 302 -69.84 -10.89 -30.34
CA GLU A 302 -69.39 -11.85 -29.33
C GLU A 302 -68.95 -13.16 -30.01
N LEU A 303 -67.77 -13.70 -29.66
CA LEU A 303 -67.37 -15.02 -30.12
C LEU A 303 -68.27 -16.08 -29.48
N ILE A 304 -69.01 -16.84 -30.29
CA ILE A 304 -69.96 -17.85 -29.82
C ILE A 304 -69.39 -19.27 -29.96
N SER A 305 -69.75 -20.15 -29.02
CA SER A 305 -69.42 -21.57 -29.13
C SER A 305 -70.23 -22.25 -30.24
N THR A 306 -69.71 -23.35 -30.79
CA THR A 306 -70.39 -24.10 -31.87
C THR A 306 -71.80 -24.53 -31.48
N ASN A 307 -72.02 -24.99 -30.24
CA ASN A 307 -73.34 -25.39 -29.76
C ASN A 307 -74.34 -24.22 -29.76
N ARG A 308 -73.89 -23.01 -29.41
CA ARG A 308 -74.74 -21.81 -29.47
C ARG A 308 -74.96 -21.35 -30.91
N SER A 309 -73.97 -21.47 -31.78
CA SER A 309 -74.12 -21.12 -33.20
C SER A 309 -75.17 -21.99 -33.91
N LEU A 310 -75.23 -23.30 -33.60
CA LEU A 310 -76.24 -24.20 -34.15
C LEU A 310 -77.65 -23.88 -33.65
N LEU A 311 -77.78 -23.54 -32.36
CA LEU A 311 -79.06 -23.11 -31.80
C LEU A 311 -79.56 -21.83 -32.49
N PHE A 312 -78.68 -20.84 -32.72
CA PHE A 312 -79.05 -19.63 -33.46
C PHE A 312 -79.38 -19.92 -34.92
N SER A 313 -78.67 -20.85 -35.57
CA SER A 313 -78.98 -21.29 -36.94
C SER A 313 -80.32 -22.02 -37.08
N MET A 314 -80.89 -22.53 -35.98
CA MET A 314 -82.24 -23.12 -35.98
C MET A 314 -83.34 -22.08 -35.74
N LEU A 315 -82.97 -20.89 -35.25
CA LEU A 315 -83.89 -19.80 -34.89
C LEU A 315 -83.96 -18.71 -35.97
N PHE A 316 -83.03 -18.68 -36.93
CA PHE A 316 -82.93 -17.67 -37.99
C PHE A 316 -82.63 -18.30 -39.35
#